data_AF-A0A1F3TRZ7-F1
#
_entry.id   AF-A0A1F3TRZ7-F1
#
_cell.length_a   1.000
_cell.length_b   1.000
_cell.length_c   1.000
_cell.angle_alpha   90.00
_cell.angle_beta   90.00
_cell.angle_gamma   90.00
#
_symmetry.space_group_name_H-M   'P 1'
#
loop_
_entity.id
_entity.type
_entity.pdbx_description
1 polymer ?
#
loop_
_entity_poly.entity_id
_entity_poly.type
_entity_poly.pdbx_seq_one_letter_code
_entity_poly.pdbx_strand_id
1 'polypeptide(L)'
;MKFYHVHHILVNHRFEAEDLLKKLTEGKTLQELAKKFSTCSSSANHGDLGPIALGKADPNFEEAALQLKPGEITKKPIRSRFGFHIILRIS
;
A
#
# COMPACT_ATOMS: atom_id res chain seq x y z
N MET A 1 -20.36 -5.36 -9.50
CA MET A 1 -19.43 -4.42 -8.84
C MET A 1 -18.00 -4.89 -9.11
N LYS A 2 -17.09 -3.98 -9.45
CA LYS A 2 -15.67 -4.31 -9.60
C LYS A 2 -14.99 -4.13 -8.24
N PHE A 3 -14.17 -5.10 -7.87
CA PHE A 3 -13.37 -5.09 -6.67
C PHE A 3 -11.90 -5.18 -7.05
N TYR A 4 -11.05 -4.65 -6.20
CA TYR A 4 -9.60 -4.82 -6.30
C TYR A 4 -9.05 -5.20 -4.93
N HIS A 5 -7.98 -5.98 -4.94
CA HIS A 5 -7.35 -6.43 -3.70
C HIS A 5 -5.92 -5.91 -3.66
N VAL A 6 -5.59 -5.28 -2.53
CA VAL A 6 -4.29 -4.64 -2.33
C VAL A 6 -3.76 -4.91 -0.93
N HIS A 7 -2.44 -4.97 -0.86
CA HIS A 7 -1.73 -4.78 0.39
C HIS A 7 -1.16 -3.36 0.41
N HIS A 8 -1.15 -2.74 1.58
CA HIS A 8 -0.59 -1.41 1.72
C HIS A 8 0.21 -1.22 3.01
N ILE A 9 1.14 -0.28 2.95
CA ILE A 9 1.82 0.27 4.11
C ILE A 9 1.44 1.73 4.20
N LEU A 10 0.89 2.15 5.35
CA LEU A 10 0.65 3.54 5.67
C LEU A 10 1.71 4.02 6.66
N VAL A 11 2.35 5.14 6.36
CA VAL A 11 3.29 5.83 7.26
C VAL A 11 2.98 7.33 7.31
N ASN A 12 3.43 8.00 8.37
CA ASN A 12 3.09 9.41 8.56
C ASN A 12 3.94 10.32 7.67
N HIS A 13 5.20 9.96 7.42
CA HIS A 13 6.14 10.79 6.68
C HIS A 13 6.62 10.14 5.38
N ARG A 14 6.88 10.98 4.39
CA ARG A 14 7.36 10.55 3.07
C ARG A 14 8.68 9.78 3.15
N PHE A 15 9.60 10.22 4.00
CA PHE A 15 10.92 9.62 4.12
C PHE A 15 10.84 8.17 4.62
N GLU A 16 9.86 7.84 5.48
CA GLU A 16 9.62 6.48 5.95
C GLU A 16 9.19 5.60 4.77
N ALA A 17 8.27 6.08 3.94
CA ALA A 17 7.83 5.33 2.78
C ALA A 17 8.95 5.15 1.74
N GLU A 18 9.79 6.16 1.53
CA GLU A 18 10.96 6.06 0.66
C GLU A 18 12.00 5.06 1.20
N ASP A 19 12.23 5.02 2.52
CA ASP A 19 13.10 4.01 3.14
C ASP A 19 12.53 2.59 2.97
N LEU A 20 11.23 2.42 3.14
CA LEU A 20 10.57 1.13 2.95
C LEU A 20 10.61 0.66 1.49
N LEU A 21 10.46 1.57 0.52
CA LEU A 21 10.66 1.25 -0.90
C LEU A 21 12.08 0.74 -1.18
N LYS A 22 13.11 1.31 -0.53
CA LYS A 22 14.48 0.77 -0.64
C LYS A 22 14.57 -0.64 -0.06
N LYS A 23 13.98 -0.89 1.11
CA LYS A 23 13.95 -2.25 1.69
C LYS A 23 13.23 -3.26 0.80
N LEU A 24 12.20 -2.85 0.08
CA LEU A 24 11.53 -3.68 -0.92
C LEU A 24 12.49 -4.04 -2.08
N THR A 25 13.32 -3.09 -2.53
CA THR A 25 14.35 -3.38 -3.54
C THR A 25 15.48 -4.28 -3.03
N GLU A 26 15.73 -4.31 -1.73
CA GLU A 26 16.68 -5.22 -1.08
C GLU A 26 16.12 -6.65 -0.91
N GLY A 27 14.91 -6.91 -1.38
CA GLY A 27 14.28 -8.24 -1.34
C GLY A 27 13.39 -8.50 -0.13
N LYS A 28 13.11 -7.49 0.71
CA LYS A 28 12.09 -7.64 1.75
C LYS A 28 10.70 -7.62 1.14
N THR A 29 9.75 -8.30 1.80
CA THR A 29 8.36 -8.34 1.34
C THR A 29 7.55 -7.17 1.90
N LEU A 30 6.54 -6.72 1.15
CA LEU A 30 5.65 -5.65 1.62
C LEU A 30 4.86 -6.10 2.86
N GLN A 31 4.53 -7.37 2.95
CA GLN A 31 3.83 -7.99 4.07
C GLN A 31 4.60 -7.86 5.39
N GLU A 32 5.91 -8.17 5.37
CA GLU A 32 6.76 -8.04 6.54
C GLU A 32 6.95 -6.59 6.98
N LEU A 33 7.13 -5.70 6.00
CA LEU A 33 7.28 -4.27 6.25
C LEU A 33 5.98 -3.66 6.77
N ALA A 34 4.84 -4.05 6.21
CA ALA A 34 3.53 -3.60 6.65
C ALA A 34 3.27 -3.99 8.11
N LYS A 35 3.60 -5.22 8.49
CA LYS A 35 3.45 -5.67 9.88
C LYS A 35 4.29 -4.87 10.88
N LYS A 36 5.48 -4.43 10.47
CA LYS A 36 6.44 -3.74 11.34
C LYS A 36 6.28 -2.22 11.36
N PHE A 37 5.94 -1.62 10.23
CA PHE A 37 6.02 -0.17 10.02
C PHE A 37 4.68 0.47 9.66
N SER A 38 3.66 -0.29 9.24
CA SER A 38 2.37 0.31 8.90
C SER A 38 1.66 0.81 10.14
N THR A 39 1.23 2.07 10.12
CA THR A 39 0.41 2.69 11.17
C THR A 39 -1.08 2.36 11.02
N CYS A 40 -1.47 1.68 9.93
CA CYS A 40 -2.84 1.25 9.71
C CYS A 40 -3.16 -0.03 10.51
N SER A 41 -4.41 -0.19 10.91
CA SER A 41 -4.92 -1.41 11.57
C SER A 41 -4.74 -2.67 10.72
N SER A 42 -4.58 -2.54 9.39
CA SER A 42 -4.26 -3.65 8.50
C SER A 42 -2.86 -4.23 8.70
N SER A 43 -1.99 -3.58 9.48
CA SER A 43 -0.67 -4.11 9.88
C SER A 43 -0.76 -5.50 10.51
N ALA A 44 -1.83 -5.76 11.29
CA ALA A 44 -2.12 -7.06 11.88
C ALA A 44 -2.31 -8.16 10.82
N ASN A 45 -2.84 -7.79 9.65
CA ASN A 45 -3.02 -8.66 8.49
C ASN A 45 -1.90 -8.47 7.45
N HIS A 46 -0.70 -8.08 7.86
CA HIS A 46 0.43 -7.87 6.96
C HIS A 46 0.14 -6.83 5.84
N GLY A 47 -0.63 -5.79 6.18
CA GLY A 47 -1.02 -4.74 5.25
C GLY A 47 -2.19 -5.09 4.34
N ASP A 48 -2.80 -6.27 4.49
CA ASP A 48 -3.94 -6.68 3.68
C ASP A 48 -5.21 -5.90 4.06
N LEU A 49 -5.80 -5.21 3.08
CA LEU A 49 -7.08 -4.49 3.21
C LEU A 49 -8.30 -5.31 2.76
N GLY A 50 -8.07 -6.48 2.18
CA GLY A 50 -9.08 -7.30 1.54
C GLY A 50 -9.60 -6.71 0.22
N PRO A 51 -10.67 -7.29 -0.33
CA PRO A 51 -11.32 -6.77 -1.53
C PRO A 51 -12.04 -5.44 -1.24
N ILE A 52 -11.57 -4.37 -1.87
CA ILE A 52 -12.16 -3.04 -1.79
C ILE A 52 -13.04 -2.82 -3.02
N ALA A 53 -14.24 -2.27 -2.80
CA ALA A 53 -15.10 -1.83 -3.90
C ALA A 53 -14.63 -0.48 -4.44
N LEU A 54 -14.69 -0.30 -5.76
CA LEU A 54 -14.43 0.99 -6.40
C LEU A 54 -15.21 2.14 -5.74
N GLY A 55 -14.55 3.27 -5.50
CA GLY A 55 -15.11 4.46 -4.86
C GLY A 55 -15.21 4.39 -3.33
N LYS A 56 -14.62 3.37 -2.68
CA LYS A 56 -14.59 3.25 -1.21
C LYS A 56 -13.27 3.68 -0.57
N ALA A 57 -12.18 3.77 -1.33
CA ALA A 57 -10.89 4.25 -0.85
C ALA A 57 -10.67 5.74 -1.18
N ASP A 58 -9.59 6.30 -0.65
CA ASP A 58 -9.17 7.66 -1.00
C ASP A 58 -8.84 7.73 -2.51
N PRO A 59 -9.23 8.80 -3.24
CA PRO A 59 -9.11 8.84 -4.70
C PRO A 59 -7.68 8.62 -5.20
N ASN A 60 -6.69 9.21 -4.52
CA ASN A 60 -5.28 9.04 -4.88
C ASN A 60 -4.79 7.61 -4.67
N PHE A 61 -5.27 6.97 -3.59
CA PHE A 61 -4.95 5.58 -3.30
C PHE A 61 -5.57 4.64 -4.34
N GLU A 62 -6.86 4.85 -4.63
CA GLU A 62 -7.59 4.04 -5.60
C GLU A 62 -6.99 4.18 -6.99
N GLU A 63 -6.72 5.41 -7.46
CA GLU A 63 -6.10 5.63 -8.77
C GLU A 63 -4.75 4.92 -8.88
N ALA A 64 -3.90 5.05 -7.86
CA ALA A 64 -2.61 4.37 -7.82
C ALA A 64 -2.75 2.84 -7.80
N ALA A 65 -3.66 2.30 -6.98
CA ALA A 65 -3.95 0.87 -6.93
C ALA A 65 -4.45 0.33 -8.28
N LEU A 66 -5.30 1.10 -8.97
CA LEU A 66 -5.89 0.71 -10.24
C LEU A 66 -4.91 0.78 -11.41
N GLN A 67 -3.93 1.67 -11.35
CA GLN A 67 -2.85 1.76 -12.35
C GLN A 67 -1.85 0.62 -12.25
N LEU A 68 -1.71 0.00 -11.08
CA LEU A 68 -0.86 -1.18 -10.89
C LEU A 68 -1.50 -2.41 -11.51
N LYS A 69 -0.67 -3.28 -12.07
CA LYS A 69 -1.05 -4.65 -12.42
C LYS A 69 -0.92 -5.57 -11.20
N PRO A 70 -1.63 -6.70 -11.16
CA PRO A 70 -1.42 -7.74 -10.15
C PRO A 70 0.06 -8.11 -10.01
N GLY A 71 0.58 -8.06 -8.79
CA GLY A 71 1.98 -8.26 -8.45
C GLY A 71 2.85 -6.99 -8.47
N GLU A 72 2.34 -5.85 -8.95
CA GLU A 72 3.10 -4.60 -9.00
C GLU A 72 2.96 -3.76 -7.73
N ILE A 73 4.04 -3.05 -7.40
CA ILE A 73 4.13 -2.12 -6.28
C ILE A 73 4.25 -0.69 -6.80
N THR A 74 3.67 0.27 -6.07
CA THR A 74 3.89 1.71 -6.32
C THR A 74 5.38 2.04 -6.31
N LYS A 75 5.88 2.68 -7.37
CA LYS A 75 7.28 3.14 -7.45
C LYS A 75 7.58 4.35 -6.56
N LYS A 76 6.53 5.07 -6.13
CA LYS A 76 6.62 6.27 -5.30
C LYS A 76 5.55 6.22 -4.20
N PRO A 77 5.81 6.81 -3.03
CA PRO A 77 4.81 6.92 -1.98
C PRO A 77 3.61 7.75 -2.44
N ILE A 78 2.41 7.23 -2.21
CA ILE A 78 1.15 7.89 -2.57
C ILE A 78 0.66 8.70 -1.38
N ARG A 79 0.51 10.01 -1.55
CA ARG A 79 0.03 10.90 -0.49
C ARG A 79 -1.49 10.85 -0.39
N SER A 80 -1.98 10.68 0.83
CA SER A 80 -3.39 10.80 1.19
C SER A 80 -3.55 11.75 2.37
N ARG A 81 -4.80 11.95 2.81
CA ARG A 81 -5.12 12.66 4.07
C ARG A 81 -4.55 11.99 5.33
N PHE A 82 -4.27 10.68 5.29
CA PHE A 82 -3.79 9.90 6.43
C PHE A 82 -2.26 9.85 6.52
N GLY A 83 -1.55 10.23 5.46
CA GLY A 83 -0.11 10.05 5.34
C GLY A 83 0.29 9.51 3.97
N PHE A 84 1.35 8.72 3.92
CA PHE A 84 1.94 8.16 2.71
C PHE A 84 1.71 6.65 2.62
N HIS A 85 1.30 6.20 1.44
CA HIS A 85 0.97 4.81 1.16
C HIS A 85 1.95 4.19 0.18
N ILE A 86 2.33 2.95 0.43
CA ILE A 86 2.95 2.06 -0.55
C ILE A 86 1.95 0.97 -0.84
N ILE A 87 1.58 0.76 -2.10
CA ILE A 87 0.51 -0.15 -2.49
C ILE A 87 1.11 -1.28 -3.32
N LEU A 88 0.78 -2.53 -2.98
CA LEU A 88 1.00 -3.72 -3.79
C LEU A 88 -0.37 -4.21 -4.27
N ARG A 89 -0.55 -4.34 -5.58
CA ARG A 89 -1.77 -4.93 -6.12
C ARG A 89 -1.68 -6.45 -6.11
N ILE A 90 -2.72 -7.10 -5.61
CA ILE A 90 -2.85 -8.56 -5.59
C ILE A 90 -3.75 -9.04 -6.75
N SER A 91 -4.92 -8.42 -6.93
CA SER A 91 -5.86 -8.69 -8.04
C SER A 91 -6.65 -7.46 -8.46
#